data_AF-A0A7H9CL42-F1
#
_entry.id   AF-A0A7H9CL42-F1
#
_cell.length_a   1.000
_cell.length_b   1.000
_cell.length_c   1.000
_cell.angle_alpha   90.00
_cell.angle_beta   90.00
_cell.angle_gamma   90.00
#
_symmetry.space_group_name_H-M   'P 1'
#
loop_
_entity.id
_entity.type
_entity.pdbx_description
1 polymer ?
#
loop_
_entity_poly.entity_id
_entity_poly.type
_entity_poly.pdbx_seq_one_letter_code
_entity_poly.pdbx_strand_id
1 'polypeptide(L)'
;MTFNAGFYYIGSLFGLLRFELASLIKTGFGEIKISDLYRLYPDSDFSDLGEFCADFSQEISIQYANFFIGPKDSTLSDNTGFKYSIEGEHIGIINLSALTQNALDTKLLTYRHNRVCSKFSEFNYGRSAQFNENFKVLEKHDKIIIADIVIFKNHNLG
;
A
#
# COMPACT_ATOMS: atom_id res chain seq x y z
N MET A 1 -6.78 -2.22 -13.35
CA MET A 1 -5.73 -3.25 -13.57
C MET A 1 -6.16 -4.57 -12.93
N THR A 2 -5.75 -5.71 -13.46
CA THR A 2 -5.96 -7.02 -12.82
C THR A 2 -4.78 -7.32 -11.89
N PHE A 3 -5.09 -7.70 -10.66
CA PHE A 3 -4.17 -8.08 -9.61
C PHE A 3 -4.23 -9.58 -9.41
N ASN A 4 -3.09 -10.19 -9.12
CA ASN A 4 -3.01 -11.62 -8.84
C ASN A 4 -3.58 -11.96 -7.46
N ALA A 5 -4.06 -13.19 -7.27
CA ALA A 5 -4.33 -13.72 -5.94
C ALA A 5 -3.10 -13.56 -5.02
N GLY A 6 -3.32 -13.31 -3.73
CA GLY A 6 -2.24 -13.09 -2.78
C GLY A 6 -2.63 -12.26 -1.59
N PHE A 7 -1.61 -11.83 -0.84
CA PHE A 7 -1.76 -11.03 0.36
C PHE A 7 -1.44 -9.57 0.05
N TYR A 8 -2.30 -8.64 0.46
CA TYR A 8 -2.21 -7.23 0.07
C TYR A 8 -2.39 -6.30 1.25
N TYR A 9 -1.71 -5.17 1.20
CA TYR A 9 -1.90 -4.03 2.07
C TYR A 9 -2.79 -3.03 1.35
N ILE A 10 -3.75 -2.48 2.07
CA ILE A 10 -4.64 -1.43 1.59
C ILE A 10 -4.60 -0.30 2.63
N GLY A 11 -4.07 0.86 2.26
CA GLY A 11 -3.89 1.97 3.20
C GLY A 11 -2.92 3.04 2.72
N SER A 12 -2.37 3.81 3.67
CA SER A 12 -1.36 4.83 3.38
C SER A 12 -0.06 4.18 2.93
N LEU A 13 0.35 4.40 1.67
CA LEU A 13 1.60 3.84 1.14
C LEU A 13 2.83 4.58 1.66
N PHE A 14 2.70 5.85 2.07
CA PHE A 14 3.80 6.67 2.59
C PHE A 14 4.40 6.15 3.91
N GLY A 15 3.60 5.45 4.74
CA GLY A 15 4.12 4.80 5.95
C GLY A 15 4.86 3.49 5.66
N LEU A 16 4.54 2.83 4.54
CA LEU A 16 5.02 1.49 4.21
C LEU A 16 6.27 1.52 3.33
N LEU A 17 6.36 2.50 2.42
CA LEU A 17 7.43 2.64 1.44
C LEU A 17 8.39 3.75 1.86
N ARG A 18 9.70 3.55 1.61
CA ARG A 18 10.66 4.67 1.69
C ARG A 18 10.27 5.76 0.68
N PHE A 19 10.68 6.99 0.96
CA PHE A 19 10.33 8.18 0.18
C PHE A 19 10.63 8.02 -1.32
N GLU A 20 11.74 7.37 -1.67
CA GLU A 20 12.18 7.13 -3.04
C GLU A 20 11.16 6.26 -3.81
N LEU A 21 10.70 5.17 -3.18
CA LEU A 21 9.65 4.30 -3.71
C LEU A 21 8.31 5.01 -3.80
N ALA A 22 7.94 5.79 -2.77
CA ALA A 22 6.71 6.57 -2.74
C ALA A 22 6.64 7.59 -3.89
N SER A 23 7.79 8.13 -4.32
CA SER A 23 7.86 9.07 -5.44
C SER A 23 7.54 8.42 -6.80
N LEU A 24 7.84 7.13 -6.96
CA LEU A 24 7.59 6.37 -8.20
C LEU A 24 6.13 5.93 -8.36
N ILE A 25 5.41 5.77 -7.25
CA ILE A 25 4.01 5.30 -7.22
C ILE A 25 2.98 6.45 -7.15
N LYS A 26 3.37 7.68 -7.51
CA LYS A 26 2.65 8.91 -7.14
C LYS A 26 1.15 8.91 -7.50
N THR A 27 0.76 8.30 -8.62
CA THR A 27 -0.65 8.09 -9.01
C THR A 27 -0.78 6.95 -10.02
N GLY A 28 -1.89 6.21 -9.96
CA GLY A 28 -2.27 5.25 -11.00
C GLY A 28 -1.98 3.80 -10.63
N PHE A 29 -1.78 2.96 -11.65
CA PHE A 29 -1.57 1.53 -11.51
C PHE A 29 -0.24 1.16 -12.15
N GLY A 30 0.46 0.19 -11.58
CA GLY A 30 1.69 -0.28 -12.20
C GLY A 30 2.32 -1.47 -11.49
N GLU A 31 3.52 -1.75 -11.94
CA GLU A 31 4.38 -2.81 -11.44
C GLU A 31 5.78 -2.22 -11.26
N ILE A 32 6.36 -2.40 -10.09
CA ILE A 32 7.72 -1.93 -9.78
C ILE A 32 8.60 -3.15 -9.60
N LYS A 33 9.65 -3.24 -10.41
CA LYS A 33 10.73 -4.20 -10.17
C LYS A 33 11.75 -3.58 -9.24
N ILE A 34 12.22 -4.36 -8.26
CA ILE A 34 13.30 -3.90 -7.37
C ILE A 34 14.58 -3.57 -8.15
N SER A 35 14.85 -4.27 -9.26
CA SER A 35 15.97 -3.94 -10.15
C SER A 35 15.86 -2.55 -10.78
N ASP A 36 14.65 -2.07 -11.06
CA ASP A 36 14.44 -0.72 -11.58
C ASP A 36 14.77 0.35 -10.51
N LEU A 37 14.57 0.04 -9.22
CA LEU A 37 14.92 0.94 -8.11
C LEU A 37 16.44 1.14 -8.01
N TYR A 38 17.21 0.05 -8.05
CA TYR A 38 18.67 0.11 -8.06
C TYR A 38 19.21 0.89 -9.27
N ARG A 39 18.55 0.79 -10.43
CA ARG A 39 18.95 1.56 -11.63
C ARG A 39 18.67 3.05 -11.47
N LEU A 40 17.53 3.42 -10.90
CA LEU A 40 17.12 4.82 -10.74
C LEU A 40 17.87 5.53 -9.61
N TYR A 41 18.29 4.78 -8.58
CA TYR A 41 18.96 5.29 -7.40
C TYR A 41 20.19 4.44 -7.05
N PRO A 42 21.25 4.49 -7.86
CA PRO A 42 22.41 3.60 -7.74
C PRO A 42 23.20 3.77 -6.43
N ASP A 43 23.15 4.97 -5.85
CA ASP A 43 23.85 5.31 -4.60
C ASP A 43 22.97 5.17 -3.36
N SER A 44 21.70 4.77 -3.52
CA SER A 44 20.80 4.58 -2.38
C SER A 44 21.10 3.26 -1.68
N ASP A 45 21.25 3.35 -0.36
CA ASP A 45 21.35 2.17 0.48
C ASP A 45 19.97 1.53 0.62
N PHE A 46 19.72 0.61 -0.30
CA PHE A 46 18.59 -0.31 -0.28
C PHE A 46 18.93 -1.59 0.48
N SER A 47 19.96 -1.66 1.34
CA SER A 47 20.26 -2.88 2.12
C SER A 47 19.12 -3.30 3.05
N ASP A 48 18.36 -2.36 3.60
CA ASP A 48 17.10 -2.66 4.31
C ASP A 48 16.06 -3.28 3.37
N LEU A 49 16.05 -2.84 2.10
CA LEU A 49 15.27 -3.43 1.01
C LEU A 49 15.91 -4.76 0.55
N GLY A 50 17.20 -4.93 0.77
CA GLY A 50 17.99 -6.11 0.53
C GLY A 50 17.74 -7.17 1.58
N GLU A 51 17.44 -6.84 2.85
CA GLU A 51 16.88 -7.75 3.86
C GLU A 51 15.37 -7.99 3.65
N PHE A 52 14.63 -6.97 3.17
CA PHE A 52 13.25 -7.08 2.70
C PHE A 52 13.11 -8.01 1.48
N CYS A 53 14.14 -8.08 0.64
CA CYS A 53 14.21 -8.86 -0.60
C CYS A 53 15.29 -9.96 -0.55
N ALA A 54 15.92 -10.21 0.61
CA ALA A 54 17.13 -11.05 0.73
C ALA A 54 16.89 -12.49 0.29
N ASP A 55 15.67 -12.97 0.47
CA ASP A 55 15.24 -14.30 0.05
C ASP A 55 14.92 -14.39 -1.45
N PHE A 56 15.05 -13.30 -2.20
CA PHE A 56 14.68 -13.25 -3.61
C PHE A 56 15.91 -13.09 -4.50
N SER A 57 16.50 -14.24 -4.82
CA SER A 57 17.33 -14.43 -6.02
C SER A 57 16.54 -14.27 -7.34
N GLN A 58 15.28 -13.82 -7.29
CA GLN A 58 14.37 -13.64 -8.41
C GLN A 58 13.89 -12.19 -8.49
N GLU A 59 13.70 -11.67 -9.71
CA GLU A 59 13.10 -10.35 -9.96
C GLU A 59 11.71 -10.27 -9.30
N ILE A 60 11.61 -9.71 -8.09
CA ILE A 60 10.31 -9.42 -7.49
C ILE A 60 9.72 -8.22 -8.22
N SER A 61 8.52 -8.44 -8.75
CA SER A 61 7.68 -7.41 -9.30
C SER A 61 6.53 -7.14 -8.35
N ILE A 62 6.42 -5.89 -7.89
CA ILE A 62 5.40 -5.48 -6.95
C ILE A 62 4.28 -4.76 -7.70
N GLN A 63 3.11 -5.40 -7.77
CA GLN A 63 1.91 -4.76 -8.30
C GLN A 63 1.37 -3.73 -7.30
N TYR A 64 1.06 -2.54 -7.79
CA TYR A 64 0.50 -1.47 -6.98
C TYR A 64 -0.65 -0.75 -7.69
N ALA A 65 -1.53 -0.17 -6.89
CA ALA A 65 -2.36 0.94 -7.33
C ALA A 65 -2.39 2.03 -6.26
N ASN A 66 -2.37 3.28 -6.68
CA ASN A 66 -2.39 4.44 -5.80
C ASN A 66 -3.41 5.47 -6.30
N PHE A 67 -4.29 5.89 -5.41
CA PHE A 67 -5.47 6.67 -5.72
C PHE A 67 -5.48 7.96 -4.94
N PHE A 68 -5.74 9.06 -5.64
CA PHE A 68 -6.00 10.33 -5.00
C PHE A 68 -7.40 10.29 -4.34
N ILE A 69 -7.46 10.62 -3.06
CA ILE A 69 -8.69 10.64 -2.25
C ILE A 69 -9.09 12.03 -1.78
N GLY A 70 -8.30 13.07 -2.11
CA GLY A 70 -8.54 14.44 -1.68
C GLY A 70 -7.73 14.83 -0.43
N PRO A 71 -7.87 16.08 0.04
CA PRO A 71 -7.16 16.57 1.23
C PRO A 71 -7.49 15.72 2.46
N LYS A 72 -6.54 15.63 3.39
CA LYS A 72 -6.58 14.76 4.59
C LYS A 72 -7.98 14.71 5.21
N ASP A 73 -8.67 13.58 4.99
CA ASP A 73 -10.00 13.31 5.53
C ASP A 73 -9.91 12.17 6.55
N SER A 74 -10.26 12.46 7.79
CA SER A 74 -10.29 11.50 8.90
C SER A 74 -11.47 10.51 8.86
N THR A 75 -12.34 10.59 7.85
CA THR A 75 -13.58 9.80 7.76
C THR A 75 -13.55 8.71 6.70
N LEU A 76 -12.42 8.50 6.02
CA LEU A 76 -12.28 7.46 5.01
C LEU A 76 -12.54 6.06 5.59
N SER A 77 -13.50 5.34 5.02
CA SER A 77 -13.83 3.97 5.42
C SER A 77 -14.18 3.07 4.24
N ASP A 78 -14.05 1.77 4.44
CA ASP A 78 -14.57 0.77 3.52
C ASP A 78 -15.99 0.30 3.86
N ASN A 79 -16.61 -0.44 2.95
CA ASN A 79 -17.91 -1.09 3.12
C ASN A 79 -17.97 -2.14 4.25
N THR A 80 -16.85 -2.48 4.88
CA THR A 80 -16.80 -3.38 6.06
C THR A 80 -16.75 -2.59 7.38
N GLY A 81 -16.73 -1.25 7.31
CA GLY A 81 -16.62 -0.36 8.46
C GLY A 81 -15.18 -0.14 8.94
N PHE A 82 -14.17 -0.61 8.20
CA PHE A 82 -12.78 -0.32 8.52
C PHE A 82 -12.48 1.15 8.24
N LYS A 83 -11.90 1.86 9.22
CA LYS A 83 -11.50 3.26 9.11
C LYS A 83 -10.01 3.38 8.85
N TYR A 84 -9.65 4.10 7.81
CA TYR A 84 -8.26 4.34 7.42
C TYR A 84 -7.75 5.64 8.03
N SER A 85 -6.58 5.59 8.66
CA SER A 85 -5.83 6.77 9.04
C SER A 85 -4.83 7.08 7.94
N ILE A 86 -5.23 7.93 7.00
CA ILE A 86 -4.36 8.34 5.89
C ILE A 86 -3.70 9.67 6.26
N GLU A 87 -2.38 9.62 6.46
CA GLU A 87 -1.56 10.83 6.51
C GLU A 87 -1.19 11.23 5.08
N GLY A 88 -2.11 11.93 4.42
CA GLY A 88 -1.90 12.44 3.06
C GLY A 88 -3.17 12.44 2.24
N GLU A 89 -2.99 12.54 0.92
CA GLU A 89 -4.07 12.66 -0.07
C GLU A 89 -4.28 11.38 -0.89
N HIS A 90 -3.59 10.31 -0.50
CA HIS A 90 -3.51 9.09 -1.28
C HIS A 90 -3.75 7.84 -0.45
N ILE A 91 -4.54 6.92 -1.00
CA ILE A 91 -4.63 5.54 -0.54
C ILE A 91 -4.13 4.62 -1.63
N GLY A 92 -3.44 3.56 -1.25
CA GLY A 92 -3.00 2.58 -2.21
C GLY A 92 -3.12 1.15 -1.74
N ILE A 93 -2.98 0.27 -2.72
CA ILE A 93 -2.89 -1.16 -2.55
C ILE A 93 -1.55 -1.63 -3.09
N ILE A 94 -0.89 -2.48 -2.31
CA ILE A 94 0.39 -3.08 -2.70
C ILE A 94 0.42 -4.54 -2.26
N ASN A 95 0.99 -5.39 -3.12
CA ASN A 95 1.18 -6.79 -2.80
C ASN A 95 2.17 -6.93 -1.64
N LEU A 96 1.73 -7.56 -0.54
CA LEU A 96 2.50 -7.85 0.66
C LEU A 96 3.18 -9.22 0.64
N SER A 97 3.00 -10.05 -0.39
CA SER A 97 3.67 -11.35 -0.46
C SER A 97 5.20 -11.25 -0.43
N ALA A 98 5.75 -10.05 -0.69
CA ALA A 98 7.18 -9.74 -0.56
C ALA A 98 7.56 -9.08 0.78
N LEU A 99 6.61 -8.80 1.67
CA LEU A 99 6.79 -8.02 2.90
C LEU A 99 6.75 -8.94 4.13
N THR A 100 7.89 -9.04 4.82
CA THR A 100 7.96 -9.78 6.09
C THR A 100 7.43 -8.94 7.26
N GLN A 101 6.97 -9.59 8.32
CA GLN A 101 6.53 -8.91 9.54
C GLN A 101 7.65 -8.06 10.17
N ASN A 102 8.90 -8.53 10.08
CA ASN A 102 10.08 -7.81 10.55
C ASN A 102 10.29 -6.48 9.80
N ALA A 103 10.04 -6.45 8.49
CA ALA A 103 10.16 -5.23 7.69
C ALA A 103 9.12 -4.16 8.08
N LEU A 104 7.94 -4.56 8.53
CA LEU A 104 6.95 -3.61 9.06
C LEU A 104 7.42 -3.03 10.40
N ASP A 105 7.98 -3.86 11.26
CA ASP A 105 8.42 -3.47 12.58
C ASP A 105 9.58 -2.46 12.57
N THR A 106 10.42 -2.43 11.54
CA THR A 106 11.49 -1.43 11.43
C THR A 106 10.98 -0.04 11.04
N LYS A 107 9.76 0.08 10.49
CA LYS A 107 9.21 1.32 9.92
C LYS A 107 8.33 2.15 10.85
N LEU A 108 8.45 1.96 12.17
CA LEU A 108 7.52 2.55 13.15
C LEU A 108 6.07 2.06 12.97
N LEU A 109 5.87 0.98 12.19
CA LEU A 109 4.60 0.32 11.98
C LEU A 109 4.58 -1.02 12.71
N THR A 110 3.41 -1.52 13.09
CA THR A 110 3.26 -2.85 13.70
C THR A 110 2.07 -3.56 13.07
N TYR A 111 2.21 -4.86 12.84
CA TYR A 111 1.15 -5.71 12.32
C TYR A 111 0.40 -6.38 13.47
N ARG A 112 -0.90 -6.08 13.62
CA ARG A 112 -1.75 -6.65 14.68
C ARG A 112 -3.16 -6.91 14.15
N HIS A 113 -3.66 -8.13 14.32
CA HIS A 113 -5.03 -8.51 13.96
C HIS A 113 -5.45 -8.09 12.53
N ASN A 114 -4.60 -8.34 11.53
CA ASN A 114 -4.80 -7.93 10.13
C ASN A 114 -4.84 -6.41 9.89
N ARG A 115 -4.26 -5.64 10.81
CA ARG A 115 -4.12 -4.19 10.72
C ARG A 115 -2.64 -3.81 10.74
N VAL A 116 -2.31 -2.78 9.98
CA VAL A 116 -1.02 -2.12 10.03
C VAL A 116 -1.23 -0.80 10.76
N CYS A 117 -0.62 -0.68 11.93
CA CYS A 117 -0.82 0.46 12.84
C CYS A 117 0.50 1.19 13.07
N SER A 118 0.42 2.44 13.50
CA SER A 118 1.58 3.11 14.13
C SER A 118 2.04 2.35 15.37
N LYS A 119 3.34 2.36 15.66
CA LYS A 119 3.86 1.93 16.97
C LYS A 119 3.57 2.92 18.09
N PHE A 120 3.32 4.18 17.75
CA PHE A 120 3.16 5.29 18.71
C PHE A 120 1.71 5.77 18.86
N SER A 121 0.79 5.19 18.11
CA SER A 121 -0.64 5.50 18.20
C SER A 121 -1.47 4.28 17.81
N GLU A 122 -2.74 4.26 18.20
CA GLU A 122 -3.68 3.19 17.80
C GLU A 122 -4.27 3.42 16.39
N PHE A 123 -3.74 4.38 15.64
CA PHE A 123 -4.22 4.68 14.29
C PHE A 123 -3.85 3.56 13.31
N ASN A 124 -4.85 3.07 12.58
CA ASN A 124 -4.65 2.06 11.54
C ASN A 124 -4.30 2.76 10.23
N TYR A 125 -3.05 2.64 9.77
CA TYR A 125 -2.64 3.17 8.47
C TYR A 125 -3.23 2.35 7.30
N GLY A 126 -3.51 1.08 7.55
CA GLY A 126 -4.15 0.22 6.59
C GLY A 126 -4.52 -1.13 7.15
N ARG A 127 -5.14 -1.95 6.30
CA ARG A 127 -5.49 -3.34 6.58
C ARG A 127 -4.77 -4.26 5.63
N SER A 128 -4.56 -5.49 6.07
CA SER A 128 -4.24 -6.58 5.17
C SER A 128 -5.50 -7.25 4.65
N ALA A 129 -5.41 -7.79 3.44
CA ALA A 129 -6.46 -8.57 2.80
C ALA A 129 -5.83 -9.74 2.04
N GLN A 130 -6.39 -10.94 2.22
CA GLN A 130 -6.05 -12.12 1.45
C GLN A 130 -7.09 -12.29 0.35
N PHE A 131 -6.64 -12.32 -0.90
CA PHE A 131 -7.49 -12.63 -2.05
C PHE A 131 -7.09 -14.00 -2.60
N ASN A 132 -8.06 -14.92 -2.67
CA ASN A 132 -7.83 -16.29 -3.14
C ASN A 132 -7.91 -16.41 -4.67
N GLU A 133 -8.39 -15.37 -5.34
CA GLU A 133 -8.56 -15.31 -6.79
C GLU A 133 -8.02 -13.99 -7.33
N ASN A 134 -7.68 -13.97 -8.62
CA ASN A 134 -7.29 -12.74 -9.29
C ASN A 134 -8.46 -11.76 -9.29
N PHE A 135 -8.19 -10.49 -9.00
CA PHE A 135 -9.22 -9.48 -8.85
C PHE A 135 -8.91 -8.23 -9.65
N LYS A 136 -9.92 -7.39 -9.87
CA LYS A 136 -9.74 -6.10 -10.53
C LYS A 136 -9.78 -4.99 -9.49
N VAL A 137 -8.93 -4.00 -9.72
CA VAL A 137 -9.03 -2.71 -9.03
C VAL A 137 -9.55 -1.68 -10.02
N LEU A 138 -10.59 -0.96 -9.59
CA LEU A 138 -11.30 0.04 -10.37
C LEU A 138 -11.42 1.33 -9.56
N GLU A 139 -11.14 2.44 -10.22
CA GLU A 139 -11.42 3.77 -9.69
C GLU A 139 -12.68 4.33 -10.36
N LYS A 140 -13.64 4.76 -9.55
CA LYS A 140 -14.79 5.54 -9.97
C LYS A 140 -14.69 6.92 -9.32
N HIS A 141 -15.55 7.84 -9.75
CA HIS A 141 -15.58 9.19 -9.21
C HIS A 141 -15.66 9.17 -7.68
N ASP A 142 -16.66 8.51 -7.10
CA ASP A 142 -17.01 8.51 -5.67
C ASP A 142 -16.40 7.36 -4.86
N LYS A 143 -15.67 6.43 -5.48
CA LYS A 143 -15.19 5.23 -4.79
C LYS A 143 -14.07 4.51 -5.51
N ILE A 144 -13.35 3.72 -4.74
CA ILE A 144 -12.33 2.76 -5.20
C ILE A 144 -12.86 1.37 -4.89
N ILE A 145 -12.80 0.47 -5.87
CA ILE A 145 -13.27 -0.91 -5.74
C ILE A 145 -12.05 -1.82 -5.87
N ILE A 146 -11.80 -2.62 -4.83
CA ILE A 146 -10.72 -3.60 -4.71
C ILE A 146 -11.40 -4.94 -4.40
N ALA A 147 -11.69 -5.73 -5.44
CA ALA A 147 -12.51 -6.95 -5.29
C ALA A 147 -13.85 -6.64 -4.57
N ASP A 148 -14.06 -7.20 -3.39
CA ASP A 148 -15.21 -7.01 -2.51
C ASP A 148 -15.08 -5.82 -1.53
N ILE A 149 -13.89 -5.22 -1.42
CA ILE A 149 -13.61 -4.04 -0.61
C ILE A 149 -13.92 -2.78 -1.43
N VAL A 150 -14.83 -1.96 -0.92
CA VAL A 150 -15.22 -0.69 -1.54
C VAL A 150 -14.88 0.45 -0.60
N ILE A 151 -13.99 1.33 -1.02
CA ILE A 151 -13.57 2.52 -0.27
C ILE A 151 -14.30 3.72 -0.85
N PHE A 152 -15.07 4.41 -0.01
CA PHE A 152 -15.84 5.58 -0.43
C PHE A 152 -14.95 6.82 -0.36
N LYS A 153 -14.86 7.57 -1.46
CA LYS A 153 -14.21 8.86 -1.51
C LYS A 153 -15.22 9.92 -1.08
N ASN A 154 -14.88 10.73 -0.09
CA ASN A 154 -15.69 11.90 0.22
C ASN A 154 -15.33 13.02 -0.73
N HIS A 155 -16.24 13.29 -1.67
CA HIS A 155 -16.27 14.59 -2.31
C HIS A 155 -17.06 15.50 -1.40
N ASN A 156 -16.38 16.21 -0.49
CA ASN A 156 -16.89 17.52 -0.14
C ASN A 156 -16.73 18.36 -1.40
N LEU A 157 -17.78 18.34 -2.24
CA LEU A 157 -18.02 19.34 -3.27
C LEU A 157 -18.21 20.66 -2.53
N GLY A 158 -17.10 21.34 -2.26
CA GLY A 158 -17.09 22.77 -1.94
C GLY A 158 -17.31 23.57 -3.20
#